data_AF-A0A519V185-F1
#
_entry.id   AF-A0A519V185-F1
#
_cell.length_a   1.000
_cell.length_b   1.000
_cell.length_c   1.000
_cell.angle_alpha   90.00
_cell.angle_beta   90.00
_cell.angle_gamma   90.00
#
_symmetry.space_group_name_H-M   'P 1'
#
loop_
_entity.id
_entity.type
_entity.pdbx_description
1 polymer ?
#
loop_
_entity_poly.entity_id
_entity_poly.type
_entity_poly.pdbx_seq_one_letter_code
_entity_poly.pdbx_strand_id
1 'polypeptide(L)'
;MEIALLKLFLAHILGDFFLQPNSWVEEKEKKKLKSAKFYLHVVIHIALIFIVFLSFSVWKIALVVGILHGIIDALKLTFQNAKTKRIWFFVDQ
;
A
#
# COMPACT_ATOMS: atom_id res chain seq x y z
N MET A 1 22.58 1.71 5.23
CA MET A 1 21.78 0.49 4.97
C MET A 1 21.01 0.04 6.22
N GLU A 2 21.52 0.31 7.42
CA GLU A 2 20.97 -0.21 8.70
C GLU A 2 19.53 0.21 9.06
N ILE A 3 18.99 1.28 8.46
CA ILE A 3 17.63 1.78 8.74
C ILE A 3 16.63 1.60 7.58
N ALA A 4 16.98 0.83 6.54
CA ALA A 4 16.13 0.71 5.34
C ALA A 4 14.74 0.12 5.66
N LEU A 5 14.68 -0.91 6.51
CA LEU A 5 13.41 -1.52 6.92
C LEU A 5 12.53 -0.52 7.67
N LEU A 6 13.10 0.26 8.60
CA LEU A 6 12.38 1.30 9.33
C LEU A 6 11.82 2.37 8.38
N LYS A 7 12.59 2.76 7.37
CA LYS A 7 12.14 3.72 6.35
C LYS A 7 11.00 3.18 5.49
N LEU A 8 11.08 1.92 5.08
CA LEU A 8 9.99 1.27 4.34
C LEU A 8 8.73 1.12 5.21
N PHE A 9 8.88 0.74 6.47
CA PHE A 9 7.79 0.69 7.43
C PHE A 9 7.15 2.07 7.65
N LEU A 10 7.95 3.13 7.77
CA LEU A 10 7.44 4.49 7.87
C LEU A 10 6.66 4.91 6.62
N ALA A 11 7.20 4.63 5.43
CA ALA A 11 6.49 4.90 4.17
C ALA A 11 5.16 4.15 4.11
N HIS A 12 5.14 2.88 4.55
CA HIS A 12 3.93 2.08 4.61
C HIS A 12 2.86 2.71 5.52
N ILE A 13 3.23 3.04 6.77
CA ILE A 13 2.32 3.64 7.75
C ILE A 13 1.76 4.98 7.23
N LEU A 14 2.60 5.82 6.63
CA LEU A 14 2.16 7.08 6.04
C LEU A 14 1.17 6.85 4.88
N GLY A 15 1.43 5.87 4.02
CA GLY A 15 0.55 5.54 2.91
C GLY A 15 -0.82 5.04 3.37
N ASP A 16 -0.85 4.03 4.24
CA ASP A 16 -2.07 3.32 4.63
C ASP A 16 -2.94 4.09 5.64
N PHE A 17 -2.33 4.83 6.58
CA PHE A 17 -3.10 5.46 7.67
C PHE A 17 -3.28 6.97 7.51
N PHE A 18 -2.35 7.67 6.84
CA PHE A 18 -2.41 9.12 6.70
C PHE A 18 -2.89 9.55 5.31
N LEU A 19 -2.48 8.85 4.26
CA LEU A 19 -2.75 9.23 2.86
C LEU A 19 -3.84 8.39 2.18
N GLN A 20 -4.36 7.36 2.84
CA GLN A 20 -5.51 6.59 2.38
C GLN A 20 -6.74 6.93 3.24
N PRO A 21 -7.59 7.88 2.84
CA PRO A 21 -8.79 8.21 3.58
C PRO A 21 -9.83 7.07 3.51
N ASN A 22 -10.67 6.96 4.54
CA ASN A 22 -11.71 5.92 4.64
C ASN A 22 -12.64 5.86 3.42
N SER A 23 -12.92 7.00 2.78
CA SER A 23 -13.73 7.06 1.55
C SER A 23 -13.11 6.28 0.39
N TRP A 24 -11.77 6.25 0.29
CA TRP A 24 -11.08 5.46 -0.72
C TRP A 24 -11.17 3.98 -0.41
N VAL A 25 -11.06 3.60 0.87
CA VAL A 25 -11.22 2.22 1.34
C VAL A 25 -12.61 1.70 0.97
N GLU A 26 -13.66 2.45 1.30
CA GLU A 26 -15.03 2.10 0.95
C GLU A 26 -15.24 1.99 -0.57
N GLU A 27 -14.67 2.91 -1.35
CA GLU A 27 -14.75 2.86 -2.81
C GLU A 27 -14.02 1.64 -3.38
N LYS A 28 -12.79 1.36 -2.94
CA LYS A 28 -12.00 0.20 -3.42
C LYS A 28 -12.62 -1.13 -2.98
N GLU A 29 -13.21 -1.22 -1.79
CA GLU A 29 -13.95 -2.44 -1.37
C GLU A 29 -15.19 -2.68 -2.27
N LYS A 30 -15.88 -1.63 -2.72
CA LYS A 30 -17.04 -1.74 -3.62
C LYS A 30 -16.67 -2.02 -5.08
N LYS A 31 -15.69 -1.28 -5.63
CA LYS A 31 -15.30 -1.35 -7.05
C LYS A 31 -14.17 -2.33 -7.34
N LYS A 32 -13.47 -2.82 -6.31
CA LYS A 32 -12.30 -3.71 -6.41
C LYS A 32 -11.23 -3.10 -7.34
N LEU A 33 -10.68 -3.91 -8.25
CA LEU A 33 -9.66 -3.47 -9.23
C LEU A 33 -10.17 -2.43 -10.23
N LYS A 34 -11.47 -2.13 -10.27
CA LYS A 34 -12.01 -1.02 -11.08
C LYS A 34 -11.90 0.33 -10.36
N SER A 35 -11.46 0.36 -9.10
CA SER A 35 -11.29 1.59 -8.34
C SER A 35 -10.03 2.33 -8.77
N ALA A 36 -10.15 3.54 -9.28
CA ALA A 36 -9.01 4.41 -9.55
C ALA A 36 -8.22 4.72 -8.25
N LYS A 37 -8.89 4.71 -7.09
CA LYS A 37 -8.26 4.94 -5.78
C LYS A 37 -7.30 3.83 -5.37
N PHE A 38 -7.53 2.60 -5.82
CA PHE A 38 -6.58 1.51 -5.61
C PHE A 38 -5.24 1.80 -6.31
N TYR A 39 -5.26 2.18 -7.59
CA TYR A 39 -4.03 2.49 -8.32
C TYR A 39 -3.34 3.75 -7.79
N LEU A 40 -4.11 4.77 -7.43
CA LEU A 40 -3.58 5.99 -6.82
C LEU A 40 -2.86 5.69 -5.49
N HIS A 41 -3.43 4.79 -4.68
CA HIS A 41 -2.81 4.33 -3.43
C HIS A 41 -1.44 3.68 -3.66
N VAL A 42 -1.34 2.77 -4.63
CA VAL A 42 -0.07 2.11 -4.98
C VAL A 42 0.98 3.14 -5.44
N VAL A 43 0.57 4.12 -6.26
CA VAL A 43 1.46 5.20 -6.70
C VAL A 43 1.94 6.06 -5.53
N ILE A 44 1.06 6.34 -4.56
CA ILE A 44 1.43 7.08 -3.33
C ILE A 44 2.51 6.34 -2.54
N HIS A 45 2.38 5.02 -2.36
CA HIS A 45 3.40 4.22 -1.69
C HIS A 45 4.75 4.27 -2.40
N ILE A 46 4.76 4.12 -3.72
CA ILE A 46 5.99 4.25 -4.53
C ILE A 46 6.63 5.63 -4.33
N ALA A 47 5.82 6.70 -4.40
CA ALA A 47 6.28 8.07 -4.19
C ALA A 47 6.83 8.29 -2.77
N LEU A 48 6.16 7.76 -1.75
CA LEU A 48 6.59 7.86 -0.36
C LEU A 48 7.95 7.19 -0.12
N ILE A 49 8.23 6.07 -0.77
CA ILE A 49 9.55 5.42 -0.67
C ILE A 49 10.64 6.36 -1.19
N PHE A 50 10.44 7.02 -2.33
CA PHE A 50 11.39 8.03 -2.83
C PHE A 50 11.58 9.20 -1.86
N ILE A 51 10.48 9.68 -1.26
CA ILE A 51 10.51 10.80 -0.30
C ILE A 51 11.25 10.43 0.98
N VAL A 52 10.96 9.28 1.58
CA VAL A 52 11.57 8.85 2.86
C VAL A 52 13.05 8.47 2.67
N PHE A 53 13.42 7.92 1.52
CA PHE A 53 14.82 7.63 1.21
C PHE A 53 15.60 8.85 0.71
N LEU A 54 14.91 9.91 0.25
CA LEU A 54 15.50 11.11 -0.37
C LEU A 54 16.49 10.77 -1.49
N SER A 55 16.19 9.74 -2.28
CA SER A 55 17.08 9.27 -3.34
C SER A 55 16.31 8.55 -4.44
N PHE A 56 16.65 8.81 -5.70
CA PHE A 56 16.15 8.03 -6.84
C PHE A 56 16.92 6.71 -7.03
N SER A 57 18.06 6.51 -6.37
CA SER A 57 18.83 5.26 -6.49
C SER A 57 18.06 4.03 -5.99
N VAL A 58 17.04 4.23 -5.15
CA VAL A 58 16.19 3.16 -4.60
C VAL A 58 15.02 2.77 -5.51
N TRP A 59 15.01 3.19 -6.78
CA TRP A 59 13.89 2.94 -7.70
C TRP A 59 13.47 1.47 -7.81
N LYS A 60 14.43 0.53 -7.77
CA LYS A 60 14.13 -0.92 -7.76
C LYS A 60 13.34 -1.32 -6.53
N ILE A 61 13.76 -0.84 -5.36
CA ILE A 61 13.08 -1.11 -4.08
C ILE A 61 11.68 -0.49 -4.12
N ALA A 62 11.56 0.77 -4.56
CA ALA A 62 10.29 1.47 -4.65
C ALA A 62 9.28 0.71 -5.54
N LEU A 63 9.71 0.26 -6.73
CA LEU A 63 8.85 -0.49 -7.63
C LEU A 63 8.49 -1.87 -7.10
N VAL A 64 9.47 -2.64 -6.60
CA VAL A 64 9.22 -4.00 -6.08
C VAL A 64 8.28 -3.96 -4.88
N VAL A 65 8.55 -3.08 -3.91
CA VAL A 65 7.71 -2.95 -2.71
C VAL A 65 6.32 -2.42 -3.08
N GLY A 66 6.23 -1.40 -3.94
CA GLY A 66 4.94 -0.86 -4.38
C GLY A 66 4.09 -1.87 -5.15
N ILE A 67 4.70 -2.68 -6.04
CA ILE A 67 3.99 -3.74 -6.77
C ILE A 67 3.52 -4.83 -5.80
N LEU A 68 4.38 -5.27 -4.88
CA LEU A 68 4.00 -6.27 -3.87
C LEU A 68 2.85 -5.78 -3.00
N HIS A 69 2.90 -4.54 -2.51
CA HIS A 69 1.80 -3.90 -1.79
C HIS A 69 0.52 -3.92 -2.62
N GLY A 70 0.59 -3.47 -3.87
CA GLY A 70 -0.56 -3.49 -4.78
C GLY A 70 -1.14 -4.89 -5.02
N ILE A 71 -0.30 -5.93 -5.11
CA ILE A 71 -0.74 -7.32 -5.23
C ILE A 71 -1.47 -7.77 -3.96
N ILE A 72 -0.92 -7.48 -2.77
CA ILE A 72 -1.54 -7.86 -1.48
C ILE A 72 -2.90 -7.16 -1.32
N ASP A 73 -2.96 -5.85 -1.59
CA ASP A 73 -4.21 -5.08 -1.59
C ASP A 73 -5.22 -5.67 -2.59
N ALA A 74 -4.79 -6.05 -3.79
CA ALA A 74 -5.65 -6.68 -4.81
C ALA A 74 -6.20 -8.04 -4.36
N LEU A 75 -5.36 -8.88 -3.74
CA LEU A 75 -5.77 -10.16 -3.16
C LEU A 75 -6.79 -9.94 -2.05
N LYS A 76 -6.54 -8.99 -1.15
CA LYS A 76 -7.47 -8.57 -0.10
C LYS A 76 -8.81 -8.13 -0.69
N LEU A 77 -8.83 -7.24 -1.68
CA LEU A 77 -10.09 -6.81 -2.34
C LEU A 77 -10.85 -7.95 -3.02
N THR A 78 -10.15 -9.01 -3.42
CA THR A 78 -10.75 -10.14 -4.15
C THR A 78 -11.30 -11.21 -3.20
N PHE A 79 -10.56 -11.54 -2.14
CA PHE A 79 -10.80 -12.69 -1.28
C PHE A 79 -11.29 -12.35 0.14
N GLN A 80 -11.27 -11.07 0.53
CA GLN A 80 -11.78 -10.63 1.82
C GLN A 80 -13.29 -10.84 1.93
N ASN A 81 -13.74 -11.35 3.06
CA ASN A 81 -15.15 -11.42 3.45
C ASN A 81 -15.31 -10.98 4.92
N ALA A 82 -16.55 -10.91 5.41
CA ALA A 82 -16.84 -10.43 6.76
C ALA A 82 -16.12 -11.22 7.88
N LYS A 83 -15.88 -12.53 7.68
CA LYS A 83 -15.18 -13.38 8.66
C LYS A 83 -13.65 -13.21 8.58
N THR A 84 -13.10 -12.96 7.39
CA THR A 84 -11.66 -12.88 7.15
C THR A 84 -11.10 -11.44 7.16
N LYS A 85 -11.94 -10.41 7.29
CA LYS A 85 -11.54 -8.99 7.24
C LYS A 85 -10.38 -8.63 8.19
N ARG A 86 -10.39 -9.14 9.42
CA ARG A 86 -9.29 -8.90 10.38
C ARG A 86 -8.00 -9.58 9.96
N ILE A 87 -8.07 -10.80 9.43
CA ILE A 87 -6.89 -11.55 8.96
C ILE A 87 -6.26 -10.80 7.78
N TRP A 88 -7.07 -10.42 6.81
CA TRP A 88 -6.60 -9.63 5.66
C TRP A 88 -6.04 -8.27 6.04
N PHE A 89 -6.55 -7.64 7.11
CA PHE A 89 -5.95 -6.42 7.64
C PHE A 89 -4.52 -6.68 8.13
N PHE A 90 -4.28 -7.71 8.94
CA PHE A 90 -2.93 -7.99 9.47
C PHE A 90 -1.93 -8.52 8.44
N VAL A 91 -2.39 -9.26 7.43
CA VAL A 91 -1.52 -9.75 6.33
C VAL A 91 -1.05 -8.61 5.42
N ASP A 92 -1.81 -7.51 5.37
CA ASP A 92 -1.56 -6.33 4.55
C ASP A 92 -0.61 -5.31 5.21
N GLN A 93 -0.21 -5.53 6.48
CA GLN A 93 0.73 -4.67 7.22
C GLN A 93 2.13 -5.28 7.27
#